data_AF-C1FUA8-F1
#
_entry.id   AF-C1FUA8-F1
#
_cell.length_a   1.000
_cell.length_b   1.000
_cell.length_c   1.000
_cell.angle_alpha   90.00
_cell.angle_beta   90.00
_cell.angle_gamma   90.00
#
_symmetry.space_group_name_H-M   'P 1'
#
loop_
_entity.id
_entity.type
_entity.pdbx_description
1 polymer ?
#
loop_
_entity_poly.entity_id
_entity_poly.type
_entity_poly.pdbx_seq_one_letter_code
_entity_poly.pdbx_strand_id
1 'polypeptide(L)'
;MDYKRKIFLQKLNKNLNKYNCITIYGVGGHTDILLKFIDENNKSKIIGLIDKDKSKIGQTLYGYKVYSLEEVKDKVEAIIISSDVYQETIYERISYLKEDGIGIIKIYNDEFFMPTSSNIVYEDINSKHEVVELSKNEYDKWNEFVDESPQGTIFNKTWYLEAVQAKFKIYVCIDKGNNILGGMVLPESKTGYFSMPTLTQALGILVQEFSELKYVNKISKEKDIIESLVNAIPNFKNYSINFNYNFTNWLPFMWKGYNQYCRYTYVIEDLSDLEKVKSEFRYNIKYDINKALKNKIKIVEDLPIEELYKINKSTFIRQDLQMPYSLEFLKTLDKQMEIKNSRKSFFAVDEYNNIYAGIYIIYDKKSAYYLIGGYDYKLKNFGAVSLALWEAIKFSSKVSKKFDFEGSCIRNIEEFFRGFGGAQKMYFNIWKDGGEL
;
A
#
# COMPACT_ATOMS: atom_id res chain seq x y z
N MET A 1 9.36 -0.93 22.93
CA MET A 1 8.09 -1.18 23.68
C MET A 1 7.12 -0.04 23.38
N ASP A 2 6.07 -0.33 22.61
CA ASP A 2 5.03 0.62 22.19
C ASP A 2 4.48 1.46 23.38
N TYR A 3 4.28 2.77 23.17
CA TYR A 3 3.69 3.70 24.13
C TYR A 3 2.35 3.19 24.67
N LYS A 4 1.51 2.57 23.82
CA LYS A 4 0.24 1.97 24.23
C LYS A 4 0.43 0.79 25.19
N ARG A 5 1.45 -0.04 24.94
CA ARG A 5 1.83 -1.15 25.81
C ARG A 5 2.32 -0.66 27.17
N LYS A 6 3.13 0.41 27.22
CA LYS A 6 3.56 1.02 28.49
C LYS A 6 2.37 1.53 29.32
N ILE A 7 1.38 2.15 28.69
CA ILE A 7 0.15 2.62 29.35
C ILE A 7 -0.69 1.44 29.86
N PHE A 8 -0.89 0.41 29.04
CA PHE A 8 -1.59 -0.81 29.45
C PHE A 8 -0.95 -1.43 30.70
N LEU A 9 0.38 -1.61 30.68
CA LEU A 9 1.13 -2.21 31.79
C LEU A 9 1.00 -1.38 33.08
N GLN A 10 1.09 -0.05 32.97
CA GLN A 10 0.90 0.83 34.12
C GLN A 10 -0.51 0.73 34.70
N LYS A 11 -1.55 0.71 33.84
CA LYS A 11 -2.94 0.59 34.28
C LYS A 11 -3.23 -0.76 34.91
N LEU A 12 -2.78 -1.85 34.29
CA LEU A 12 -3.00 -3.21 34.78
C LEU A 12 -2.33 -3.38 36.14
N ASN A 13 -1.03 -3.11 36.27
CA ASN A 13 -0.33 -3.27 37.55
C ASN A 13 -0.90 -2.35 38.65
N LYS A 14 -1.31 -1.11 38.30
CA LYS A 14 -2.01 -0.23 39.24
C LYS A 14 -3.36 -0.79 39.70
N ASN A 15 -4.11 -1.46 38.83
CA ASN A 15 -5.37 -2.11 39.19
C ASN A 15 -5.12 -3.33 40.08
N LEU A 16 -4.15 -4.18 39.73
CA LEU A 16 -3.78 -5.38 40.49
C LEU A 16 -3.25 -5.05 41.89
N ASN A 17 -2.64 -3.88 42.10
CA ASN A 17 -2.19 -3.43 43.41
C ASN A 17 -3.30 -3.31 44.47
N LYS A 18 -4.57 -3.30 44.06
CA LYS A 18 -5.72 -3.28 44.98
C LYS A 18 -6.00 -4.61 45.67
N TYR A 19 -5.40 -5.69 45.17
CA TYR A 19 -5.63 -7.06 45.64
C TYR A 19 -4.33 -7.68 46.15
N ASN A 20 -4.45 -8.66 47.05
CA ASN A 20 -3.36 -9.43 47.66
C ASN A 20 -3.41 -10.91 47.29
N CYS A 21 -4.58 -11.45 46.94
CA CYS A 21 -4.77 -12.83 46.52
C CYS A 21 -5.46 -12.90 45.16
N ILE A 22 -4.71 -13.22 44.11
CA ILE A 22 -5.16 -13.14 42.72
C ILE A 22 -5.04 -14.51 42.06
N THR A 23 -5.92 -14.80 41.11
CA THR A 23 -5.80 -15.97 40.24
C THR A 23 -6.04 -15.59 38.78
N ILE A 24 -5.56 -16.40 37.85
CA ILE A 24 -5.76 -16.20 36.41
C ILE A 24 -6.61 -17.33 35.84
N TYR A 25 -7.75 -16.98 35.25
CA TYR A 25 -8.64 -17.89 34.55
C TYR A 25 -8.19 -18.06 33.09
N GLY A 26 -7.61 -19.23 32.81
CA GLY A 26 -7.06 -19.63 31.52
C GLY A 26 -5.61 -20.09 31.66
N VAL A 27 -5.23 -21.14 30.92
CA VAL A 27 -3.86 -21.70 30.91
C VAL A 27 -3.26 -21.76 29.50
N GLY A 28 -3.81 -20.98 28.56
CA GLY A 28 -3.33 -20.91 27.19
C GLY A 28 -2.17 -19.91 27.01
N GLY A 29 -1.75 -19.70 25.76
CA GLY A 29 -0.63 -18.80 25.44
C GLY A 29 -0.81 -17.36 25.94
N HIS A 30 -2.05 -16.87 26.05
CA HIS A 30 -2.33 -15.52 26.56
C HIS A 30 -2.02 -15.38 28.06
N THR A 31 -2.08 -16.48 28.82
CA THR A 31 -1.61 -16.52 30.21
C THR A 31 -0.10 -16.40 30.29
N ASP A 32 0.66 -17.10 29.45
CA ASP A 32 2.12 -16.96 29.35
C ASP A 32 2.52 -15.50 29.05
N ILE A 33 1.82 -14.89 28.09
CA ILE A 33 2.02 -13.50 27.71
C ILE A 33 1.72 -12.56 28.89
N LEU A 34 0.56 -12.70 29.52
CA LEU A 34 0.16 -11.89 30.68
C LEU A 34 1.17 -11.99 31.82
N LEU A 35 1.65 -13.19 32.13
CA LEU A 35 2.63 -13.41 33.20
C LEU A 35 3.96 -12.70 32.92
N LYS A 36 4.37 -12.53 31.65
CA LYS A 36 5.58 -11.75 31.31
C LYS A 36 5.42 -10.24 31.56
N PHE A 37 4.20 -9.77 31.76
CA PHE A 37 3.84 -8.35 31.84
C PHE A 37 3.42 -7.86 33.23
N ILE A 38 3.06 -8.78 34.12
CA ILE A 38 2.81 -8.47 35.52
C ILE A 38 4.15 -8.29 36.22
N ASP A 39 4.28 -7.24 37.04
CA ASP A 39 5.50 -7.00 37.82
C ASP A 39 5.70 -8.07 38.92
N GLU A 40 6.92 -8.20 39.43
CA GLU A 40 7.24 -9.24 40.44
C GLU A 40 6.41 -9.11 41.73
N ASN A 41 6.02 -7.88 42.09
CA ASN A 41 5.18 -7.61 43.25
C ASN A 41 3.75 -8.15 43.07
N ASN A 42 3.18 -8.07 41.87
CA ASN A 42 1.87 -8.63 41.59
C ASN A 42 1.92 -10.11 41.22
N LYS A 43 3.03 -10.63 40.69
CA LYS A 43 3.23 -12.07 40.49
C LYS A 43 3.22 -12.85 41.79
N SER A 44 3.84 -12.32 42.85
CA SER A 44 3.88 -12.98 44.16
C SER A 44 2.50 -13.13 44.82
N LYS A 45 1.52 -12.36 44.35
CA LYS A 45 0.11 -12.42 44.79
C LYS A 45 -0.73 -13.43 44.00
N ILE A 46 -0.20 -13.98 42.91
CA ILE A 46 -0.89 -14.98 42.10
C ILE A 46 -0.79 -16.33 42.80
N ILE A 47 -1.91 -16.82 43.34
CA ILE A 47 -1.94 -18.07 44.11
C ILE A 47 -2.12 -19.31 43.24
N GLY A 48 -2.44 -19.13 41.95
CA GLY A 48 -2.66 -20.22 41.00
C GLY A 48 -3.29 -19.79 39.68
N LEU A 49 -3.53 -20.78 38.82
CA LEU A 49 -4.31 -20.65 37.60
C LEU A 49 -5.62 -21.44 37.74
N ILE A 50 -6.65 -21.07 36.98
CA ILE A 50 -7.92 -21.78 36.89
C ILE A 50 -8.15 -22.23 35.46
N ASP A 51 -8.59 -23.47 35.26
CA ASP A 51 -9.16 -23.94 33.99
C ASP A 51 -10.43 -24.77 34.27
N LYS A 52 -11.37 -24.75 33.32
CA LYS A 52 -12.55 -25.62 33.36
C LYS A 52 -12.21 -27.07 32.98
N ASP A 53 -11.12 -27.27 32.25
CA ASP A 53 -10.66 -28.56 31.77
C ASP A 53 -10.09 -29.38 32.94
N LYS A 54 -10.86 -30.40 33.35
CA LYS A 54 -10.49 -31.27 34.47
C LYS A 54 -9.17 -32.00 34.27
N SER A 55 -8.75 -32.22 33.02
CA SER A 55 -7.47 -32.88 32.73
C SER A 55 -6.25 -32.04 33.15
N LYS A 56 -6.42 -30.72 33.27
CA LYS A 56 -5.36 -29.78 33.62
C LYS A 56 -5.28 -29.47 35.10
N ILE A 57 -6.34 -29.75 35.86
CA ILE A 57 -6.38 -29.51 37.32
C ILE A 57 -5.28 -30.35 37.99
N GLY A 58 -4.54 -29.72 38.89
CA GLY A 58 -3.42 -30.33 39.61
C GLY A 58 -2.07 -30.25 38.89
N GLN A 59 -2.04 -29.89 37.61
CA GLN A 59 -0.79 -29.65 36.89
C GLN A 59 -0.14 -28.33 37.32
N THR A 60 1.17 -28.22 37.11
CA THR A 60 1.91 -26.96 37.26
C THR A 60 2.25 -26.41 35.88
N LEU A 61 1.71 -25.24 35.55
CA LEU A 61 1.94 -24.55 34.28
C LEU A 61 2.45 -23.14 34.56
N TYR A 62 3.49 -22.71 33.82
CA TYR A 62 4.12 -21.40 33.99
C TYR A 62 4.61 -21.10 35.43
N GLY A 63 4.90 -22.15 36.22
CA GLY A 63 5.29 -22.04 37.62
C GLY A 63 4.14 -21.99 38.62
N TYR A 64 2.88 -22.05 38.17
CA TYR A 64 1.68 -21.98 39.01
C TYR A 64 0.86 -23.26 38.93
N LYS A 65 0.32 -23.70 40.06
CA LYS A 65 -0.60 -24.85 40.11
C LYS A 65 -1.96 -24.46 39.50
N VAL A 66 -2.54 -25.36 38.71
CA VAL A 66 -3.86 -25.22 38.11
C VAL A 66 -4.92 -25.82 39.05
N TYR A 67 -5.97 -25.08 39.33
CA TYR A 67 -7.08 -25.46 40.21
C TYR A 67 -8.41 -25.43 39.46
N SER A 68 -9.42 -26.12 39.99
CA SER A 68 -10.82 -25.80 39.69
C SER A 68 -11.21 -24.49 40.36
N LEU A 69 -12.26 -23.84 39.84
CA LEU A 69 -12.81 -22.63 40.46
C LEU A 69 -13.25 -22.87 41.91
N GLU A 70 -13.85 -24.02 42.20
CA GLU A 70 -14.34 -24.38 43.54
C GLU A 70 -13.24 -24.49 44.59
N GLU A 71 -12.02 -24.86 44.20
CA GLU A 71 -10.89 -25.00 45.14
C GLU A 71 -10.31 -23.66 45.62
N VAL A 72 -10.57 -22.58 44.87
CA VAL A 72 -9.91 -21.28 45.05
C VAL A 72 -10.86 -20.11 45.22
N LYS A 73 -12.16 -20.23 44.89
CA LYS A 73 -13.12 -19.13 44.97
C LYS A 73 -13.17 -18.47 46.35
N ASP A 74 -13.07 -19.25 47.42
CA ASP A 74 -13.11 -18.74 48.81
C ASP A 74 -11.78 -18.16 49.30
N LYS A 75 -10.74 -18.14 48.45
CA LYS A 75 -9.35 -17.76 48.79
C LYS A 75 -8.82 -16.62 47.92
N VAL A 76 -9.60 -16.12 46.96
CA VAL A 76 -9.17 -15.09 46.00
C VAL A 76 -9.97 -13.82 46.18
N GLU A 77 -9.27 -12.69 46.07
CA GLU A 77 -9.87 -11.36 46.06
C GLU A 77 -10.15 -10.91 44.62
N ALA A 78 -9.43 -11.45 43.63
CA ALA A 78 -9.67 -11.16 42.22
C ALA A 78 -9.32 -12.33 41.28
N ILE A 79 -10.07 -12.39 40.17
CA ILE A 79 -9.86 -13.32 39.05
C ILE A 79 -9.60 -12.51 37.78
N ILE A 80 -8.44 -12.72 37.17
CA ILE A 80 -8.09 -12.15 35.86
C ILE A 80 -8.51 -13.14 34.76
N ILE A 81 -9.27 -12.70 33.75
CA ILE A 81 -9.62 -13.54 32.60
C ILE A 81 -8.57 -13.34 31.50
N SER A 82 -7.78 -14.37 31.20
CA SER A 82 -6.67 -14.30 30.23
C SER A 82 -6.98 -14.91 28.86
N SER A 83 -8.25 -14.92 28.45
CA SER A 83 -8.66 -15.41 27.12
C SER A 83 -9.31 -14.30 26.34
N ASP A 84 -8.86 -14.07 25.10
CA ASP A 84 -9.45 -13.13 24.16
C ASP A 84 -10.72 -13.68 23.50
N VAL A 85 -10.68 -14.93 23.03
CA VAL A 85 -11.79 -15.59 22.34
C VAL A 85 -12.94 -15.91 23.29
N TYR A 86 -12.63 -16.30 24.54
CA TYR A 86 -13.64 -16.78 25.48
C TYR A 86 -13.88 -15.81 26.63
N GLN A 87 -13.41 -14.55 26.56
CA GLN A 87 -13.51 -13.60 27.67
C GLN A 87 -14.94 -13.48 28.20
N GLU A 88 -15.90 -13.21 27.31
CA GLU A 88 -17.29 -12.98 27.71
C GLU A 88 -17.96 -14.26 28.22
N THR A 89 -17.70 -15.41 27.59
CA THR A 89 -18.21 -16.71 28.08
C THR A 89 -17.65 -17.08 29.46
N ILE A 90 -16.39 -16.78 29.72
CA ILE A 90 -15.78 -16.99 31.04
C ILE A 90 -16.37 -15.99 32.04
N TYR A 91 -16.49 -14.72 31.65
CA TYR A 91 -17.06 -13.67 32.48
C TYR A 91 -18.49 -14.00 32.90
N GLU A 92 -19.37 -14.37 31.97
CA GLU A 92 -20.73 -14.80 32.28
C GLU A 92 -20.75 -15.94 33.29
N ARG A 93 -19.85 -16.93 33.14
CA ARG A 93 -19.74 -18.07 34.06
C ARG A 93 -19.36 -17.68 35.48
N ILE A 94 -18.50 -16.68 35.67
CA ILE A 94 -17.92 -16.34 36.99
C ILE A 94 -18.42 -14.99 37.53
N SER A 95 -19.25 -14.27 36.78
CA SER A 95 -19.70 -12.91 37.14
C SER A 95 -20.50 -12.86 38.44
N TYR A 96 -21.18 -13.96 38.79
CA TYR A 96 -21.92 -14.08 40.05
C TYR A 96 -21.01 -13.93 41.29
N LEU A 97 -19.72 -14.29 41.19
CA LEU A 97 -18.75 -14.13 42.28
C LEU A 97 -18.49 -12.67 42.67
N LYS A 98 -18.93 -11.71 41.85
CA LYS A 98 -18.90 -10.29 42.23
C LYS A 98 -19.80 -10.00 43.43
N GLU A 99 -20.88 -10.76 43.61
CA GLU A 99 -21.78 -10.65 44.77
C GLU A 99 -21.04 -11.04 46.06
N ASP A 100 -20.05 -11.95 45.95
CA ASP A 100 -19.16 -12.36 47.04
C ASP A 100 -17.96 -11.41 47.23
N GLY A 101 -17.95 -10.27 46.54
CA GLY A 101 -16.88 -9.26 46.63
C GLY A 101 -15.62 -9.59 45.80
N ILE A 102 -15.64 -10.64 44.98
CA ILE A 102 -14.49 -11.02 44.14
C ILE A 102 -14.39 -10.12 42.92
N GLY A 103 -13.25 -9.47 42.74
CA GLY A 103 -12.95 -8.63 41.59
C GLY A 103 -12.77 -9.45 40.31
N ILE A 104 -13.62 -9.27 39.31
CA ILE A 104 -13.44 -9.93 38.00
C ILE A 104 -12.83 -8.94 37.00
N ILE A 105 -11.59 -9.23 36.58
CA ILE A 105 -10.79 -8.35 35.72
C ILE A 105 -10.77 -8.90 34.29
N LYS A 106 -11.40 -8.16 33.38
CA LYS A 106 -11.36 -8.39 31.93
C LYS A 106 -10.20 -7.61 31.33
N ILE A 107 -9.29 -8.29 30.62
CA ILE A 107 -8.07 -7.66 30.06
C ILE A 107 -8.13 -7.44 28.54
N TYR A 108 -9.28 -7.69 27.92
CA TYR A 108 -9.58 -7.34 26.54
C TYR A 108 -10.81 -6.43 26.52
N ASN A 109 -10.68 -5.24 27.08
CA ASN A 109 -11.70 -4.19 27.04
C ASN A 109 -11.02 -2.83 26.80
N ASP A 110 -11.80 -1.77 26.58
CA ASP A 110 -11.27 -0.43 26.28
C ASP A 110 -10.40 0.14 27.44
N GLU A 111 -10.58 -0.37 28.66
CA GLU A 111 -9.84 0.05 29.85
C GLU A 111 -8.43 -0.58 29.90
N PHE A 112 -8.36 -1.87 29.55
CA PHE A 112 -7.18 -2.72 29.51
C PHE A 112 -7.10 -3.31 28.11
N PHE A 113 -6.57 -2.57 27.13
CA PHE A 113 -6.32 -3.15 25.81
C PHE A 113 -5.05 -4.01 25.88
N MET A 114 -5.19 -5.29 26.26
CA MET A 114 -4.08 -6.22 26.15
C MET A 114 -3.88 -6.57 24.67
N PRO A 115 -2.67 -6.41 24.13
CA PRO A 115 -2.38 -6.97 22.81
C PRO A 115 -2.57 -8.50 22.90
N THR A 116 -3.67 -8.99 22.33
CA THR A 116 -3.97 -10.41 22.07
C THR A 116 -2.87 -11.03 21.22
N SER A 117 -2.73 -12.35 21.08
CA SER A 117 -1.83 -12.91 20.05
C SER A 117 -2.15 -12.45 18.60
N SER A 118 -3.29 -11.79 18.38
CA SER A 118 -3.64 -11.06 17.14
C SER A 118 -3.21 -9.59 17.12
N ASN A 119 -2.88 -8.98 18.26
CA ASN A 119 -2.38 -7.61 18.45
C ASN A 119 -0.96 -7.54 19.09
N ILE A 120 -0.42 -8.68 19.49
CA ILE A 120 1.01 -8.94 19.57
C ILE A 120 1.39 -8.91 18.10
N VAL A 121 1.76 -7.72 17.66
CA VAL A 121 2.84 -7.57 16.71
C VAL A 121 3.77 -8.76 16.95
N TYR A 122 3.94 -9.61 15.95
CA TYR A 122 5.07 -10.51 15.84
C TYR A 122 6.35 -9.66 16.00
N GLU A 123 6.64 -9.20 17.23
CA GLU A 123 7.93 -8.71 17.66
C GLU A 123 8.73 -10.00 17.80
N ASP A 124 9.64 -10.15 16.83
CA ASP A 124 10.73 -11.11 16.81
C ASP A 124 10.37 -12.58 16.55
N ILE A 125 9.46 -12.87 15.62
CA ILE A 125 9.76 -14.01 14.75
C ILE A 125 10.84 -13.52 13.82
N ASN A 126 12.07 -14.00 14.03
CA ASN A 126 13.20 -13.95 13.11
C ASN A 126 12.75 -13.45 11.74
N SER A 127 13.07 -12.21 11.37
CA SER A 127 12.90 -11.82 9.98
C SER A 127 13.69 -12.84 9.19
N LYS A 128 13.00 -13.77 8.52
CA LYS A 128 13.66 -14.85 7.75
C LYS A 128 14.63 -14.27 6.73
N HIS A 129 14.40 -13.02 6.38
CA HIS A 129 15.10 -12.24 5.40
C HIS A 129 15.64 -10.97 6.07
N GLU A 130 16.80 -10.54 5.59
CA GLU A 130 17.42 -9.29 5.99
C GLU A 130 16.82 -8.16 5.14
N VAL A 131 16.60 -6.99 5.74
CA VAL A 131 16.18 -5.78 5.00
C VAL A 131 17.28 -4.75 5.11
N VAL A 132 17.75 -4.28 3.95
CA VAL A 132 18.85 -3.30 3.85
C VAL A 132 18.40 -2.07 3.05
N GLU A 133 18.94 -0.90 3.41
CA GLU A 133 18.83 0.31 2.60
C GLU A 133 19.84 0.21 1.44
N LEU A 134 19.35 0.32 0.22
CA LEU A 134 20.15 0.12 -0.98
C LEU A 134 21.00 1.37 -1.28
N SER A 135 22.28 1.15 -1.58
CA SER A 135 23.22 2.22 -1.95
C SER A 135 23.13 2.57 -3.44
N LYS A 136 23.57 3.79 -3.82
CA LYS A 136 23.46 4.27 -5.22
C LYS A 136 24.18 3.40 -6.25
N ASN A 137 25.31 2.79 -5.87
CA ASN A 137 26.07 1.87 -6.73
C ASN A 137 25.34 0.54 -7.00
N GLU A 138 24.22 0.28 -6.33
CA GLU A 138 23.41 -0.91 -6.53
C GLU A 138 22.08 -0.62 -7.26
N TYR A 139 21.87 0.63 -7.70
CA TYR A 139 20.62 1.04 -8.35
C TYR A 139 20.33 0.29 -9.66
N ASP A 140 21.35 -0.17 -10.37
CA ASP A 140 21.16 -0.98 -11.57
C ASP A 140 20.53 -2.33 -11.23
N LYS A 141 20.96 -2.97 -10.14
CA LYS A 141 20.36 -4.21 -9.63
C LYS A 141 18.90 -4.01 -9.22
N TRP A 142 18.58 -2.87 -8.60
CA TRP A 142 17.18 -2.53 -8.32
C TRP A 142 16.38 -2.34 -9.61
N ASN A 143 16.92 -1.64 -10.59
CA ASN A 143 16.24 -1.43 -11.87
C ASN A 143 15.97 -2.77 -12.57
N GLU A 144 16.92 -3.71 -12.59
CA GLU A 144 16.69 -5.07 -13.11
C GLU A 144 15.56 -5.77 -12.36
N PHE A 145 15.56 -5.72 -11.02
CA PHE A 145 14.49 -6.29 -10.20
C PHE A 145 13.11 -5.67 -10.52
N VAL A 146 13.03 -4.37 -10.80
CA VAL A 146 11.79 -3.70 -11.24
C VAL A 146 11.28 -4.28 -12.57
N ASP A 147 12.18 -4.63 -13.50
CA ASP A 147 11.77 -5.25 -14.78
C ASP A 147 11.19 -6.64 -14.57
N GLU A 148 11.65 -7.38 -13.58
CA GLU A 148 11.19 -8.74 -13.28
C GLU A 148 9.94 -8.79 -12.40
N SER A 149 9.81 -7.86 -11.46
CA SER A 149 8.72 -7.86 -10.48
C SER A 149 7.33 -7.67 -11.14
N PRO A 150 6.30 -8.43 -10.75
CA PRO A 150 4.95 -8.25 -11.29
C PRO A 150 4.34 -6.87 -11.00
N GLN A 151 4.77 -6.23 -9.90
CA GLN A 151 4.32 -4.88 -9.52
C GLN A 151 5.21 -3.78 -10.11
N GLY A 152 6.37 -4.14 -10.65
CA GLY A 152 7.36 -3.19 -11.12
C GLY A 152 6.92 -2.45 -12.38
N THR A 153 7.04 -1.13 -12.32
CA THR A 153 6.71 -0.19 -13.39
C THR A 153 7.87 0.78 -13.62
N ILE A 154 7.85 1.50 -14.73
CA ILE A 154 8.76 2.63 -14.99
C ILE A 154 8.85 3.62 -13.81
N PHE A 155 7.75 3.84 -13.08
CA PHE A 155 7.69 4.72 -11.92
C PHE A 155 8.63 4.31 -10.77
N ASN A 156 8.98 3.02 -10.69
CA ASN A 156 9.86 2.48 -9.66
C ASN A 156 11.35 2.61 -10.01
N LYS A 157 11.69 2.97 -11.25
CA LYS A 157 13.08 3.06 -11.72
C LYS A 157 13.78 4.24 -11.08
N THR A 158 15.04 4.06 -10.67
CA THR A 158 15.81 5.13 -10.01
C THR A 158 16.00 6.33 -10.92
N TRP A 159 16.31 6.10 -12.20
CA TRP A 159 16.44 7.17 -13.20
C TRP A 159 15.13 7.91 -13.45
N TYR A 160 13.97 7.26 -13.29
CA TYR A 160 12.67 7.93 -13.39
C TYR A 160 12.43 8.81 -12.15
N LEU A 161 12.68 8.27 -10.96
CA LEU A 161 12.55 9.00 -9.70
C LEU A 161 13.47 10.23 -9.64
N GLU A 162 14.69 10.11 -10.16
CA GLU A 162 15.63 11.22 -10.34
C GLU A 162 15.11 12.26 -11.35
N ALA A 163 14.48 11.80 -12.45
CA ALA A 163 13.90 12.68 -13.48
C ALA A 163 12.73 13.53 -12.94
N VAL A 164 11.90 12.94 -12.09
CA VAL A 164 10.84 13.67 -11.33
C VAL A 164 11.37 14.34 -10.06
N GLN A 165 12.70 14.40 -9.88
CA GLN A 165 13.36 15.09 -8.79
C GLN A 165 12.87 14.66 -7.40
N ALA A 166 12.47 13.39 -7.28
CA ALA A 166 12.02 12.82 -6.02
C ALA A 166 13.22 12.64 -5.08
N LYS A 167 13.05 13.00 -3.81
CA LYS A 167 13.90 12.49 -2.75
C LYS A 167 13.35 11.12 -2.33
N PHE A 168 14.18 10.09 -2.37
CA PHE A 168 13.73 8.73 -2.05
C PHE A 168 14.83 7.90 -1.41
N LYS A 169 14.40 6.85 -0.72
CA LYS A 169 15.22 5.72 -0.28
C LYS A 169 14.68 4.44 -0.87
N ILE A 170 15.52 3.42 -0.99
CA ILE A 170 15.10 2.09 -1.44
C ILE A 170 15.47 1.11 -0.33
N TYR A 171 14.48 0.35 0.14
CA TYR A 171 14.70 -0.76 1.07
C TYR A 171 14.45 -2.07 0.33
N VAL A 172 15.37 -3.02 0.45
CA VAL A 172 15.24 -4.34 -0.19
C VAL A 172 15.33 -5.44 0.86
N CYS A 173 14.45 -6.41 0.72
CA CYS A 173 14.45 -7.68 1.44
C CYS A 173 15.29 -8.67 0.64
N ILE A 174 16.36 -9.19 1.23
CA ILE A 174 17.32 -10.08 0.56
C ILE A 174 17.36 -11.48 1.14
N ASP A 175 17.71 -12.46 0.31
CA ASP A 175 18.08 -13.80 0.77
C ASP A 175 19.56 -13.88 1.19
N LYS A 176 20.00 -15.06 1.66
CA LYS A 176 21.39 -15.31 2.07
C LYS A 176 22.42 -15.17 0.94
N GLY A 177 21.98 -15.18 -0.31
CA GLY A 177 22.80 -14.97 -1.50
C GLY A 177 22.78 -13.52 -2.00
N ASN A 178 22.24 -12.58 -1.21
CA ASN A 178 22.02 -11.18 -1.57
C ASN A 178 21.06 -10.98 -2.76
N ASN A 179 20.21 -11.95 -3.12
CA ASN A 179 19.19 -11.74 -4.15
C ASN A 179 18.02 -10.94 -3.59
N ILE A 180 17.50 -9.98 -4.37
CA ILE A 180 16.33 -9.18 -3.96
C ILE A 180 15.08 -10.08 -4.06
N LEU A 181 14.43 -10.32 -2.93
CA LEU A 181 13.16 -11.04 -2.85
C LEU A 181 11.96 -10.09 -2.93
N GLY A 182 12.16 -8.86 -2.47
CA GLY A 182 11.20 -7.78 -2.54
C GLY A 182 11.86 -6.45 -2.18
N GLY A 183 11.21 -5.35 -2.49
CA GLY A 183 11.67 -4.04 -2.07
C GLY A 183 10.63 -2.96 -2.23
N MET A 184 10.94 -1.78 -1.70
CA MET A 184 10.07 -0.61 -1.80
C MET A 184 10.89 0.64 -2.03
N VAL A 185 10.34 1.53 -2.86
CA VAL A 185 10.76 2.93 -2.92
C VAL A 185 9.98 3.67 -1.85
N LEU A 186 10.69 4.38 -0.98
CA LEU A 186 10.12 5.25 0.03
C LEU A 186 10.41 6.72 -0.34
N PRO A 187 9.48 7.41 -1.04
CA PRO A 187 9.65 8.80 -1.42
C PRO A 187 9.38 9.73 -0.23
N GLU A 188 10.22 10.72 0.01
CA GLU A 188 10.10 11.67 1.12
C GLU A 188 9.94 13.10 0.61
N SER A 189 8.72 13.64 0.62
CA SER A 189 8.45 15.01 0.13
C SER A 189 8.96 16.09 1.09
N LYS A 190 8.95 15.78 2.38
CA LYS A 190 9.58 16.54 3.48
C LYS A 190 9.83 15.57 4.64
N THR A 191 10.69 15.93 5.57
CA THR A 191 11.12 15.03 6.67
C THR A 191 9.94 14.32 7.35
N GLY A 192 9.90 12.99 7.20
CA GLY A 192 8.86 12.09 7.73
C GLY A 192 7.50 12.16 7.04
N TYR A 193 7.40 12.71 5.83
CA TYR A 193 6.20 12.66 5.00
C TYR A 193 6.48 11.84 3.75
N PHE A 194 5.92 10.64 3.70
CA PHE A 194 6.06 9.71 2.61
C PHE A 194 4.86 9.78 1.67
N SER A 195 5.01 10.46 0.55
CA SER A 195 3.93 10.77 -0.40
C SER A 195 4.38 10.61 -1.84
N MET A 196 3.41 10.36 -2.74
CA MET A 196 3.67 10.19 -4.17
C MET A 196 4.41 11.40 -4.77
N PRO A 197 5.53 11.19 -5.51
CA PRO A 197 6.13 12.23 -6.31
C PRO A 197 5.20 12.73 -7.42
N THR A 198 5.45 13.95 -7.91
CA THR A 198 4.70 14.54 -9.02
C THR A 198 4.81 13.66 -10.27
N LEU A 199 3.71 13.55 -11.03
CA LEU A 199 3.58 12.68 -12.21
C LEU A 199 3.87 11.19 -11.97
N THR A 200 3.78 10.69 -10.73
CA THR A 200 4.04 9.28 -10.42
C THR A 200 2.75 8.57 -9.98
N GLN A 201 2.32 7.54 -10.71
CA GLN A 201 1.05 6.88 -10.41
C GLN A 201 1.16 5.80 -9.33
N ALA A 202 2.17 4.95 -9.42
CA ALA A 202 2.30 3.75 -8.59
C ALA A 202 3.73 3.57 -8.07
N LEU A 203 3.84 3.31 -6.77
CA LEU A 203 5.04 2.88 -6.07
C LEU A 203 4.65 1.67 -5.19
N GLY A 204 5.09 1.64 -3.94
CA GLY A 204 4.78 0.60 -2.97
C GLY A 204 5.78 -0.56 -2.98
N ILE A 205 5.33 -1.71 -2.52
CA ILE A 205 6.16 -2.92 -2.41
C ILE A 205 6.09 -3.72 -3.71
N LEU A 206 7.28 -4.06 -4.20
CA LEU A 206 7.53 -4.99 -5.29
C LEU A 206 7.99 -6.31 -4.69
N VAL A 207 7.49 -7.41 -5.21
CA VAL A 207 7.97 -8.76 -4.86
C VAL A 207 8.50 -9.46 -6.11
N GLN A 208 9.41 -10.41 -5.90
CA GLN A 208 9.83 -11.33 -6.95
C GLN A 208 8.60 -12.13 -7.45
N GLU A 209 8.58 -12.53 -8.72
CA GLU A 209 7.53 -13.42 -9.23
C GLU A 209 7.65 -14.81 -8.61
N PHE A 210 6.51 -15.32 -8.15
CA PHE A 210 6.38 -16.61 -7.48
C PHE A 210 5.29 -17.48 -8.13
N SER A 211 4.98 -17.25 -9.40
CA SER A 211 3.95 -17.96 -10.17
C SER A 211 4.14 -19.48 -10.19
N GLU A 212 5.38 -19.95 -10.11
CA GLU A 212 5.73 -21.38 -10.09
C GLU A 212 5.42 -22.06 -8.75
N LEU A 213 5.17 -21.29 -7.68
CA LEU A 213 4.81 -21.84 -6.37
C LEU A 213 3.31 -22.15 -6.28
N LYS A 214 2.97 -23.19 -5.52
CA LYS A 214 1.58 -23.39 -5.07
C LYS A 214 1.07 -22.11 -4.40
N TYR A 215 -0.19 -21.74 -4.66
CA TYR A 215 -0.78 -20.49 -4.16
C TYR A 215 -0.55 -20.26 -2.65
N VAL A 216 -0.76 -21.28 -1.82
CA VAL A 216 -0.53 -21.20 -0.36
C VAL A 216 0.92 -20.84 0.00
N ASN A 217 1.89 -21.33 -0.76
CA ASN A 217 3.31 -21.01 -0.56
C ASN A 217 3.66 -19.63 -1.10
N LYS A 218 3.06 -19.24 -2.25
CA LYS A 218 3.19 -17.88 -2.81
C LYS A 218 2.74 -16.83 -1.80
N ILE A 219 1.51 -16.92 -1.30
CA ILE A 219 0.97 -15.94 -0.34
C ILE A 219 1.75 -15.93 0.98
N SER A 220 2.22 -17.09 1.45
CA SER A 220 3.04 -17.18 2.66
C SER A 220 4.38 -16.47 2.47
N LYS A 221 5.04 -16.65 1.32
CA LYS A 221 6.33 -16.02 1.03
C LYS A 221 6.18 -14.51 0.82
N GLU A 222 5.17 -14.08 0.06
CA GLU A 222 4.83 -12.66 -0.10
C GLU A 222 4.58 -12.01 1.26
N LYS A 223 3.77 -12.63 2.13
CA LYS A 223 3.48 -12.12 3.46
C LYS A 223 4.77 -11.91 4.28
N ASP A 224 5.66 -12.90 4.33
CA ASP A 224 6.92 -12.81 5.07
C ASP A 224 7.83 -11.67 4.54
N ILE A 225 7.90 -11.48 3.22
CA ILE A 225 8.68 -10.41 2.57
C ILE A 225 8.06 -9.03 2.84
N ILE A 226 6.75 -8.89 2.61
CA ILE A 226 6.01 -7.64 2.80
C ILE A 226 6.09 -7.21 4.26
N GLU A 227 5.89 -8.13 5.21
CA GLU A 227 5.99 -7.84 6.64
C GLU A 227 7.39 -7.35 7.03
N SER A 228 8.45 -7.97 6.48
CA SER A 228 9.83 -7.53 6.71
C SER A 228 10.06 -6.10 6.21
N LEU A 229 9.56 -5.76 5.02
CA LEU A 229 9.66 -4.41 4.44
C LEU A 229 8.85 -3.38 5.22
N VAL A 230 7.61 -3.72 5.62
CA VAL A 230 6.75 -2.83 6.41
C VAL A 230 7.40 -2.51 7.76
N ASN A 231 8.09 -3.48 8.36
CA ASN A 231 8.84 -3.28 9.61
C ASN A 231 10.06 -2.37 9.45
N ALA A 232 10.63 -2.30 8.25
CA ALA A 232 11.76 -1.43 7.93
C ALA A 232 11.35 0.01 7.60
N ILE A 233 10.05 0.31 7.48
CA ILE A 233 9.58 1.69 7.30
C ILE A 233 9.96 2.48 8.56
N PRO A 234 10.76 3.56 8.45
CA PRO A 234 11.15 4.38 9.60
C PRO A 234 9.94 5.11 10.19
N ASN A 235 10.08 5.68 11.38
CA ASN A 235 9.05 6.55 11.93
C ASN A 235 8.72 7.70 10.97
N PHE A 236 7.44 8.03 10.86
CA PHE A 236 6.92 9.09 9.99
C PHE A 236 5.85 9.90 10.69
N LYS A 237 5.56 11.06 10.12
CA LYS A 237 4.40 11.90 10.41
C LYS A 237 3.22 11.55 9.51
N ASN A 238 3.48 11.19 8.26
CA ASN A 238 2.46 10.76 7.33
C ASN A 238 3.02 9.78 6.29
N TYR A 239 2.22 8.79 5.93
CA TYR A 239 2.48 7.85 4.84
C TYR A 239 1.22 7.79 3.97
N SER A 240 1.34 7.99 2.66
CA SER A 240 0.28 7.75 1.69
C SER A 240 0.88 7.45 0.32
N ILE A 241 0.83 6.17 -0.07
CA ILE A 241 1.46 5.67 -1.30
C ILE A 241 0.45 4.86 -2.09
N ASN A 242 0.37 5.11 -3.40
CA ASN A 242 -0.40 4.30 -4.34
C ASN A 242 0.43 3.08 -4.72
N PHE A 243 -0.16 1.89 -4.63
CA PHE A 243 0.47 0.64 -5.02
C PHE A 243 0.02 0.28 -6.44
N ASN A 244 0.82 -0.52 -7.16
CA ASN A 244 0.41 -1.08 -8.43
C ASN A 244 -0.79 -2.05 -8.25
N TYR A 245 -1.69 -2.14 -9.24
CA TYR A 245 -2.87 -3.02 -9.18
C TYR A 245 -2.54 -4.52 -9.07
N ASN A 246 -1.32 -4.95 -9.39
CA ASN A 246 -0.85 -6.32 -9.17
C ASN A 246 -0.45 -6.60 -7.71
N PHE A 247 -0.44 -5.58 -6.84
CA PHE A 247 -0.26 -5.77 -5.39
C PHE A 247 -1.62 -6.03 -4.74
N THR A 248 -1.83 -7.26 -4.28
CA THR A 248 -3.11 -7.70 -3.71
C THR A 248 -3.02 -8.05 -2.21
N ASN A 249 -1.83 -8.35 -1.71
CA ASN A 249 -1.62 -8.81 -0.34
C ASN A 249 -1.26 -7.67 0.62
N TRP A 250 -2.27 -6.87 1.01
CA TRP A 250 -2.07 -5.74 1.93
C TRP A 250 -2.18 -6.10 3.42
N LEU A 251 -2.38 -7.38 3.77
CA LEU A 251 -2.58 -7.84 5.16
C LEU A 251 -1.46 -7.41 6.13
N PRO A 252 -0.16 -7.47 5.76
CA PRO A 252 0.88 -7.02 6.69
C PRO A 252 0.80 -5.52 7.03
N PHE A 253 0.34 -4.68 6.09
CA PHE A 253 0.06 -3.28 6.37
C PHE A 253 -1.13 -3.13 7.32
N MET A 254 -2.21 -3.89 7.08
CA MET A 254 -3.40 -3.89 7.96
C MET A 254 -3.02 -4.23 9.41
N TRP A 255 -2.25 -5.29 9.63
CA TRP A 255 -1.82 -5.70 10.98
C TRP A 255 -0.90 -4.67 11.66
N LYS A 256 -0.23 -3.82 10.88
CA LYS A 256 0.58 -2.70 11.38
C LYS A 256 -0.22 -1.41 11.54
N GLY A 257 -1.55 -1.48 11.44
CA GLY A 257 -2.47 -0.36 11.67
C GLY A 257 -2.43 0.68 10.57
N TYR A 258 -2.06 0.31 9.35
CA TYR A 258 -2.28 1.14 8.16
C TYR A 258 -3.72 1.00 7.69
N ASN A 259 -4.19 2.04 7.03
CA ASN A 259 -5.47 2.08 6.34
C ASN A 259 -5.25 1.94 4.83
N GLN A 260 -6.32 1.63 4.11
CA GLN A 260 -6.33 1.70 2.66
C GLN A 260 -7.64 2.30 2.17
N TYR A 261 -7.59 2.92 1.00
CA TYR A 261 -8.78 3.10 0.17
C TYR A 261 -8.51 2.67 -1.27
N CYS A 262 -9.58 2.21 -1.90
CA CYS A 262 -9.58 1.74 -3.27
C CYS A 262 -9.52 2.92 -4.25
N ARG A 263 -8.72 2.75 -5.30
CA ARG A 263 -8.69 3.60 -6.49
C ARG A 263 -8.79 2.75 -7.74
N TYR A 264 -9.06 3.41 -8.87
CA TYR A 264 -9.22 2.74 -10.16
C TYR A 264 -8.34 3.37 -11.23
N THR A 265 -7.82 2.52 -12.11
CA THR A 265 -7.18 2.85 -13.39
C THR A 265 -7.85 2.05 -14.51
N TYR A 266 -7.57 2.41 -15.76
CA TYR A 266 -8.12 1.72 -16.94
C TYR A 266 -6.99 1.26 -17.84
N VAL A 267 -6.99 -0.03 -18.20
CA VAL A 267 -5.88 -0.64 -18.91
C VAL A 267 -6.38 -1.38 -20.14
N ILE A 268 -5.83 -1.09 -21.31
CA ILE A 268 -5.91 -1.99 -22.47
C ILE A 268 -4.82 -3.05 -22.26
N GLU A 269 -5.24 -4.25 -21.89
CA GLU A 269 -4.38 -5.36 -21.44
C GLU A 269 -3.59 -6.06 -22.57
N ASP A 270 -4.06 -5.90 -23.81
CA ASP A 270 -3.48 -6.55 -24.98
C ASP A 270 -3.55 -5.60 -26.17
N LEU A 271 -2.37 -5.21 -26.67
CA LEU A 271 -2.20 -4.33 -27.82
C LEU A 271 -1.85 -5.07 -29.11
N SER A 272 -1.88 -6.40 -29.12
CA SER A 272 -1.45 -7.21 -30.27
C SER A 272 -2.40 -7.12 -31.48
N ASP A 273 -3.69 -6.85 -31.25
CA ASP A 273 -4.70 -6.68 -32.29
C ASP A 273 -5.37 -5.30 -32.17
N LEU A 274 -4.85 -4.34 -32.95
CA LEU A 274 -5.34 -2.96 -32.96
C LEU A 274 -6.77 -2.82 -33.50
N GLU A 275 -7.23 -3.72 -34.36
CA GLU A 275 -8.61 -3.70 -34.86
C GLU A 275 -9.58 -4.13 -33.77
N LYS A 276 -9.22 -5.17 -33.00
CA LYS A 276 -9.96 -5.58 -31.80
C LYS A 276 -9.94 -4.48 -30.73
N VAL A 277 -8.78 -3.86 -30.45
CA VAL A 277 -8.72 -2.73 -29.51
C VAL A 277 -9.68 -1.61 -29.94
N LYS A 278 -9.66 -1.23 -31.22
CA LYS A 278 -10.53 -0.19 -31.76
C LYS A 278 -12.01 -0.62 -31.77
N SER A 279 -12.32 -1.90 -31.94
CA SER A 279 -13.71 -2.39 -31.91
C SER A 279 -14.36 -2.22 -30.54
N GLU A 280 -13.58 -2.29 -29.46
CA GLU A 280 -14.06 -2.07 -28.09
C GLU A 280 -14.28 -0.58 -27.74
N PHE A 281 -13.84 0.35 -28.59
CA PHE A 281 -14.10 1.77 -28.34
C PHE A 281 -15.60 2.07 -28.40
N ARG A 282 -16.05 2.94 -27.50
CA ARG A 282 -17.40 3.50 -27.55
C ARG A 282 -17.63 4.26 -28.85
N TYR A 283 -18.89 4.32 -29.25
CA TYR A 283 -19.31 5.03 -30.46
C TYR A 283 -18.81 6.48 -30.50
N ASN A 284 -18.91 7.22 -29.39
CA ASN A 284 -18.48 8.63 -29.34
C ASN A 284 -16.96 8.80 -29.57
N ILE A 285 -16.13 7.90 -29.04
CA ILE A 285 -14.68 7.92 -29.28
C ILE A 285 -14.37 7.66 -30.76
N LYS A 286 -14.99 6.63 -31.35
CA LYS A 286 -14.86 6.34 -32.79
C LYS A 286 -15.34 7.52 -33.65
N TYR A 287 -16.45 8.15 -33.26
CA TYR A 287 -16.99 9.33 -33.92
C TYR A 287 -16.01 10.51 -33.85
N ASP A 288 -15.44 10.81 -32.69
CA ASP A 288 -14.47 11.89 -32.51
C ASP A 288 -13.20 11.68 -33.34
N ILE A 289 -12.66 10.45 -33.38
CA ILE A 289 -11.52 10.11 -34.23
C ILE A 289 -11.86 10.37 -35.71
N ASN A 290 -13.01 9.89 -36.18
CA ASN A 290 -13.44 10.10 -37.56
C ASN A 290 -13.72 11.58 -37.89
N LYS A 291 -14.26 12.33 -36.91
CA LYS A 291 -14.51 13.76 -37.03
C LYS A 291 -13.19 14.53 -37.18
N ALA A 292 -12.17 14.19 -36.39
CA ALA A 292 -10.85 14.83 -36.46
C ALA A 292 -10.23 14.63 -37.85
N LEU A 293 -10.24 13.39 -38.34
CA LEU A 293 -9.73 13.04 -39.68
C LEU A 293 -10.48 13.78 -40.80
N LYS A 294 -11.82 13.86 -40.73
CA LYS A 294 -12.64 14.61 -41.70
C LYS A 294 -12.33 16.11 -41.72
N ASN A 295 -11.94 16.67 -40.59
CA ASN A 295 -11.53 18.08 -40.47
C ASN A 295 -10.02 18.27 -40.71
N LYS A 296 -9.36 17.31 -41.36
CA LYS A 296 -7.94 17.35 -41.73
C LYS A 296 -6.98 17.54 -40.54
N ILE A 297 -7.39 17.16 -39.33
CA ILE A 297 -6.48 17.11 -38.18
C ILE A 297 -5.47 15.98 -38.42
N LYS A 298 -4.19 16.29 -38.26
CA LYS A 298 -3.07 15.36 -38.41
C LYS A 298 -2.34 15.21 -37.09
N ILE A 299 -1.64 14.11 -36.91
CA ILE A 299 -0.74 13.93 -35.76
C ILE A 299 0.69 14.23 -36.18
N VAL A 300 1.35 15.09 -35.41
CA VAL A 300 2.79 15.36 -35.45
C VAL A 300 3.38 14.84 -34.16
N GLU A 301 4.52 14.18 -34.24
CA GLU A 301 5.21 13.59 -33.10
C GLU A 301 6.34 14.49 -32.62
N ASP A 302 6.64 14.46 -31.32
CA ASP A 302 7.89 15.00 -30.76
C ASP A 302 8.20 16.46 -31.10
N LEU A 303 7.16 17.32 -31.05
CA LEU A 303 7.35 18.77 -30.98
C LEU A 303 8.10 19.17 -29.69
N PRO A 304 8.70 20.38 -29.64
CA PRO A 304 9.35 20.87 -28.43
C PRO A 304 8.45 20.78 -27.21
N ILE A 305 9.03 20.36 -26.07
CA ILE A 305 8.29 20.09 -24.83
C ILE A 305 7.53 21.32 -24.30
N GLU A 306 7.97 22.53 -24.66
CA GLU A 306 7.28 23.78 -24.41
C GLU A 306 5.86 23.80 -24.98
N GLU A 307 5.63 23.19 -26.14
CA GLU A 307 4.29 23.11 -26.75
C GLU A 307 3.37 22.20 -25.94
N LEU A 308 3.88 21.06 -25.45
CA LEU A 308 3.13 20.21 -24.53
C LEU A 308 2.79 20.96 -23.24
N TYR A 309 3.75 21.69 -22.66
CA TYR A 309 3.53 22.47 -21.45
C TYR A 309 2.45 23.53 -21.65
N LYS A 310 2.48 24.27 -22.76
CA LYS A 310 1.45 25.27 -23.10
C LYS A 310 0.06 24.63 -23.17
N ILE A 311 -0.07 23.52 -23.90
CA ILE A 311 -1.34 22.82 -24.10
C ILE A 311 -1.88 22.20 -22.81
N ASN A 312 -1.01 21.58 -22.00
CA ASN A 312 -1.40 21.04 -20.72
C ASN A 312 -1.83 22.16 -19.75
N LYS A 313 -1.08 23.27 -19.70
CA LYS A 313 -1.41 24.45 -18.89
C LYS A 313 -2.77 25.06 -19.26
N SER A 314 -3.15 25.09 -20.54
CA SER A 314 -4.48 25.54 -20.98
C SER A 314 -5.63 24.77 -20.33
N THR A 315 -5.43 23.50 -19.99
CA THR A 315 -6.43 22.66 -19.33
C THR A 315 -6.65 23.05 -17.87
N PHE A 316 -5.58 23.46 -17.17
CA PHE A 316 -5.66 23.96 -15.78
C PHE A 316 -6.25 25.37 -15.72
N ILE A 317 -5.83 26.28 -16.63
CA ILE A 317 -6.37 27.64 -16.71
C ILE A 317 -7.89 27.62 -16.90
N ARG A 318 -8.42 26.72 -17.75
CA ARG A 318 -9.87 26.58 -17.95
C ARG A 318 -10.62 26.23 -16.66
N GLN A 319 -9.97 25.50 -15.75
CA GLN A 319 -10.55 25.02 -14.49
C GLN A 319 -10.27 25.97 -13.32
N ASP A 320 -9.67 27.13 -13.59
CA ASP A 320 -9.18 28.07 -12.57
C ASP A 320 -8.21 27.41 -11.57
N LEU A 321 -7.40 26.46 -12.08
CA LEU A 321 -6.40 25.74 -11.31
C LEU A 321 -4.99 26.21 -11.67
N GLN A 322 -4.10 26.14 -10.69
CA GLN A 322 -2.67 26.33 -10.92
C GLN A 322 -2.04 25.06 -11.49
N MET A 323 -1.07 25.27 -12.37
CA MET A 323 -0.23 24.21 -12.91
C MET A 323 0.57 23.55 -11.77
N PRO A 324 0.52 22.21 -11.60
CA PRO A 324 1.15 21.54 -10.46
C PRO A 324 2.68 21.42 -10.57
N TYR A 325 3.28 21.76 -11.71
CA TYR A 325 4.73 21.73 -11.93
C TYR A 325 5.18 22.83 -12.90
N SER A 326 6.49 23.13 -12.87
CA SER A 326 7.11 24.12 -13.74
C SER A 326 7.50 23.54 -15.11
N LEU A 327 7.78 24.41 -16.07
CA LEU A 327 8.35 24.01 -17.36
C LEU A 327 9.73 23.35 -17.20
N GLU A 328 10.57 23.86 -16.31
CA GLU A 328 11.92 23.32 -16.07
C GLU A 328 11.87 21.90 -15.49
N PHE A 329 10.91 21.63 -14.60
CA PHE A 329 10.63 20.27 -14.13
C PHE A 329 10.32 19.34 -15.31
N LEU A 330 9.42 19.76 -16.20
CA LEU A 330 9.04 18.97 -17.36
C LEU A 330 10.20 18.76 -18.35
N LYS A 331 11.05 19.77 -18.56
CA LYS A 331 12.28 19.63 -19.37
C LYS A 331 13.25 18.61 -18.81
N THR A 332 13.43 18.59 -17.49
CA THR A 332 14.30 17.61 -16.83
C THR A 332 13.75 16.20 -17.01
N LEU A 333 12.43 16.02 -16.82
CA LEU A 333 11.76 14.75 -17.06
C LEU A 333 11.94 14.31 -18.52
N ASP A 334 11.60 15.17 -19.48
CA ASP A 334 11.61 14.82 -20.90
C ASP A 334 13.01 14.43 -21.39
N LYS A 335 14.03 15.19 -21.01
CA LYS A 335 15.43 14.88 -21.34
C LYS A 335 15.84 13.50 -20.84
N GLN A 336 15.46 13.14 -19.61
CA GLN A 336 15.80 11.83 -19.06
C GLN A 336 15.04 10.70 -19.78
N MET A 337 13.75 10.90 -20.06
CA MET A 337 12.97 9.89 -20.78
C MET A 337 13.43 9.70 -22.24
N GLU A 338 13.89 10.78 -22.88
CA GLU A 338 14.50 10.73 -24.21
C GLU A 338 15.80 9.92 -24.21
N ILE A 339 16.71 10.15 -23.25
CA ILE A 339 17.95 9.37 -23.10
C ILE A 339 17.65 7.88 -22.90
N LYS A 340 16.57 7.56 -22.18
CA LYS A 340 16.11 6.18 -21.95
C LYS A 340 15.26 5.61 -23.08
N ASN A 341 14.98 6.39 -24.13
CA ASN A 341 14.07 6.03 -25.22
C ASN A 341 12.73 5.46 -24.71
N SER A 342 12.19 6.10 -23.67
CA SER A 342 11.03 5.65 -22.89
C SER A 342 9.91 6.69 -22.85
N ARG A 343 9.86 7.59 -23.85
CA ARG A 343 8.77 8.56 -24.04
C ARG A 343 8.39 8.70 -25.50
N LYS A 344 7.17 9.18 -25.73
CA LYS A 344 6.70 9.64 -27.03
C LYS A 344 5.65 10.73 -26.83
N SER A 345 5.63 11.73 -27.70
CA SER A 345 4.60 12.76 -27.67
C SER A 345 3.86 12.89 -29.00
N PHE A 346 2.58 13.20 -28.92
CA PHE A 346 1.65 13.26 -30.05
C PHE A 346 0.84 14.56 -29.98
N PHE A 347 0.87 15.30 -31.09
CA PHE A 347 0.21 16.60 -31.20
C PHE A 347 -0.78 16.57 -32.36
N ALA A 348 -2.04 16.84 -32.05
CA ALA A 348 -3.08 16.98 -33.06
C ALA A 348 -3.10 18.41 -33.60
N VAL A 349 -2.77 18.57 -34.88
CA VAL A 349 -2.62 19.87 -35.55
C VAL A 349 -3.49 19.99 -36.79
N ASP A 350 -3.90 21.21 -37.14
CA ASP A 350 -4.54 21.51 -38.43
C ASP A 350 -3.53 21.85 -39.53
N GLU A 351 -4.03 22.22 -40.72
CA GLU A 351 -3.21 22.61 -41.87
C GLU A 351 -2.41 23.92 -41.68
N TYR A 352 -2.71 24.67 -40.62
CA TYR A 352 -2.03 25.91 -40.24
C TYR A 352 -1.07 25.72 -39.05
N ASN A 353 -0.84 24.48 -38.62
CA ASN A 353 -0.06 24.11 -37.44
C ASN A 353 -0.62 24.61 -36.10
N ASN A 354 -1.92 24.91 -36.01
CA ASN A 354 -2.54 25.16 -34.71
C ASN A 354 -2.64 23.84 -33.94
N ILE A 355 -2.17 23.84 -32.69
CA ILE A 355 -2.18 22.64 -31.84
C ILE A 355 -3.50 22.54 -31.07
N TYR A 356 -4.32 21.55 -31.40
CA TYR A 356 -5.61 21.29 -30.74
C TYR A 356 -5.44 20.45 -29.49
N ALA A 357 -4.56 19.44 -29.52
CA ALA A 357 -4.33 18.55 -28.40
C ALA A 357 -2.87 18.08 -28.36
N GLY A 358 -2.40 17.78 -27.16
CA GLY A 358 -1.06 17.28 -26.90
C GLY A 358 -1.12 16.13 -25.89
N ILE A 359 -0.40 15.07 -26.18
CA ILE A 359 -0.31 13.85 -25.37
C ILE A 359 1.14 13.47 -25.21
N TYR A 360 1.51 13.09 -24.00
CA TYR A 360 2.82 12.57 -23.67
C TYR A 360 2.65 11.25 -22.95
N ILE A 361 3.28 10.22 -23.49
CA ILE A 361 3.33 8.91 -22.87
C ILE A 361 4.74 8.59 -22.44
N ILE A 362 4.85 7.85 -21.35
CA ILE A 362 6.08 7.15 -20.97
C ILE A 362 5.82 5.65 -21.06
N TYR A 363 6.85 4.84 -21.27
CA TYR A 363 6.64 3.41 -21.44
C TYR A 363 7.85 2.57 -21.05
N ASP A 364 7.54 1.33 -20.65
CA ASP A 364 8.48 0.24 -20.54
C ASP A 364 7.96 -0.97 -21.36
N LYS A 365 8.64 -2.12 -21.28
CA LYS A 365 8.22 -3.33 -22.02
C LYS A 365 6.87 -3.89 -21.54
N LYS A 366 6.42 -3.58 -20.33
CA LYS A 366 5.17 -4.08 -19.73
C LYS A 366 4.00 -3.18 -20.11
N SER A 367 4.14 -1.86 -19.98
CA SER A 367 3.05 -0.92 -20.22
C SER A 367 3.55 0.44 -20.71
N ALA A 368 2.75 1.07 -21.56
CA ALA A 368 2.76 2.51 -21.78
C ALA A 368 1.76 3.18 -20.84
N TYR A 369 2.04 4.43 -20.46
CA TYR A 369 1.25 5.21 -19.51
C TYR A 369 0.92 6.58 -20.09
N TYR A 370 -0.36 6.97 -20.02
CA TYR A 370 -0.83 8.29 -20.44
C TYR A 370 -0.51 9.36 -19.39
N LEU A 371 0.75 9.82 -19.39
CA LEU A 371 1.30 10.67 -18.33
C LEU A 371 0.79 12.11 -18.34
N ILE A 372 0.80 12.76 -19.50
CA ILE A 372 0.40 14.17 -19.64
C ILE A 372 -0.52 14.32 -20.84
N GLY A 373 -1.59 15.08 -20.62
CA GLY A 373 -2.60 15.35 -21.62
C GLY A 373 -3.10 16.77 -21.55
N GLY A 374 -3.45 17.34 -22.69
CA GLY A 374 -4.13 18.63 -22.73
C GLY A 374 -4.74 18.91 -24.09
N TYR A 375 -5.57 19.95 -24.11
CA TYR A 375 -6.12 20.51 -25.33
C TYR A 375 -6.32 22.02 -25.21
N ASP A 376 -6.28 22.71 -26.33
CA ASP A 376 -6.65 24.12 -26.38
C ASP A 376 -8.19 24.25 -26.38
N TYR A 377 -8.73 24.77 -25.28
CA TYR A 377 -10.17 24.94 -25.10
C TYR A 377 -10.76 26.10 -25.90
N LYS A 378 -9.93 26.98 -26.46
CA LYS A 378 -10.37 28.09 -27.32
C LYS A 378 -10.61 27.62 -28.76
N LEU A 379 -9.95 26.54 -29.16
CA LEU A 379 -10.14 25.95 -30.47
C LEU A 379 -11.39 25.07 -30.49
N LYS A 380 -11.98 24.93 -31.68
CA LYS A 380 -13.18 24.11 -31.88
C LYS A 380 -12.86 22.64 -31.59
N ASN A 381 -13.73 21.97 -30.85
CA ASN A 381 -13.56 20.55 -30.57
C ASN A 381 -13.86 19.69 -31.83
N PHE A 382 -12.80 19.25 -32.49
CA PHE A 382 -12.85 18.31 -33.62
C PHE A 382 -12.59 16.85 -33.24
N GLY A 383 -12.50 16.51 -31.94
CA GLY A 383 -12.11 15.15 -31.52
C GLY A 383 -10.59 14.92 -31.49
N ALA A 384 -9.81 16.01 -31.42
CA ALA A 384 -8.36 16.00 -31.51
C ALA A 384 -7.68 15.16 -30.41
N VAL A 385 -8.18 15.21 -29.17
CA VAL A 385 -7.67 14.39 -28.06
C VAL A 385 -7.87 12.90 -28.34
N SER A 386 -9.05 12.51 -28.85
CA SER A 386 -9.35 11.12 -29.16
C SER A 386 -8.47 10.58 -30.29
N LEU A 387 -8.20 11.40 -31.32
CA LEU A 387 -7.26 11.04 -32.38
C LEU A 387 -5.82 10.89 -31.85
N ALA A 388 -5.34 11.84 -31.05
CA ALA A 388 -4.00 11.77 -30.49
C ALA A 388 -3.82 10.56 -29.55
N LEU A 389 -4.83 10.24 -28.71
CA LEU A 389 -4.78 9.05 -27.85
C LEU A 389 -4.77 7.78 -28.69
N TRP A 390 -5.53 7.74 -29.78
CA TRP A 390 -5.53 6.60 -30.67
C TRP A 390 -4.15 6.38 -31.32
N GLU A 391 -3.49 7.44 -31.80
CA GLU A 391 -2.11 7.33 -32.28
C GLU A 391 -1.13 6.87 -31.18
N ALA A 392 -1.29 7.36 -29.95
CA ALA A 392 -0.47 6.92 -28.81
C ALA A 392 -0.65 5.43 -28.51
N ILE A 393 -1.88 4.90 -28.56
CA ILE A 393 -2.18 3.48 -28.38
C ILE A 393 -1.55 2.65 -29.51
N LYS A 394 -1.67 3.10 -30.77
CA LYS A 394 -1.04 2.42 -31.93
C LYS A 394 0.48 2.41 -31.88
N PHE A 395 1.10 3.46 -31.35
CA PHE A 395 2.54 3.46 -31.13
C PHE A 395 2.91 2.50 -30.00
N SER A 396 2.13 2.48 -28.92
CA SER A 396 2.39 1.66 -27.73
C SER A 396 2.41 0.16 -28.04
N SER A 397 1.62 -0.31 -29.03
CA SER A 397 1.65 -1.71 -29.46
C SER A 397 3.01 -2.16 -30.03
N LYS A 398 3.88 -1.21 -30.40
CA LYS A 398 5.22 -1.48 -30.93
C LYS A 398 6.29 -1.56 -29.84
N VAL A 399 6.01 -1.07 -28.63
CA VAL A 399 7.01 -0.89 -27.57
C VAL A 399 6.61 -1.51 -26.22
N SER A 400 5.34 -1.79 -26.01
CA SER A 400 4.77 -2.28 -24.75
C SER A 400 3.68 -3.31 -24.99
N LYS A 401 3.35 -4.09 -23.95
CA LYS A 401 2.24 -5.05 -23.99
C LYS A 401 0.87 -4.41 -23.76
N LYS A 402 0.84 -3.35 -22.94
CA LYS A 402 -0.38 -2.73 -22.41
C LYS A 402 -0.37 -1.22 -22.58
N PHE A 403 -1.55 -0.62 -22.52
CA PHE A 403 -1.73 0.83 -22.40
C PHE A 403 -2.54 1.13 -21.16
N ASP A 404 -1.94 1.80 -20.18
CA ASP A 404 -2.58 2.27 -18.97
C ASP A 404 -2.93 3.76 -19.15
N PHE A 405 -4.22 4.08 -19.04
CA PHE A 405 -4.70 5.47 -19.09
C PHE A 405 -4.36 6.25 -17.81
N GLU A 406 -3.76 5.56 -16.84
CA GLU A 406 -3.64 5.99 -15.47
C GLU A 406 -5.03 6.19 -14.84
N GLY A 407 -5.07 6.73 -13.62
CA GLY A 407 -6.35 7.03 -12.96
C GLY A 407 -7.30 7.79 -13.89
N SER A 408 -8.57 7.95 -13.56
CA SER A 408 -8.89 8.84 -12.47
C SER A 408 -10.22 8.43 -11.86
N CYS A 409 -10.32 8.54 -10.55
CA CYS A 409 -11.61 8.45 -9.86
C CYS A 409 -12.48 9.72 -10.07
N ILE A 410 -12.01 10.70 -10.85
CA ILE A 410 -12.78 11.87 -11.27
C ILE A 410 -13.74 11.44 -12.39
N ARG A 411 -15.05 11.52 -12.10
CA ARG A 411 -16.15 11.02 -12.95
C ARG A 411 -16.00 11.35 -14.45
N ASN A 412 -15.78 12.62 -14.80
CA ASN A 412 -15.72 13.02 -16.21
C ASN A 412 -14.44 12.52 -16.93
N ILE A 413 -13.36 12.30 -16.17
CA ILE A 413 -12.10 11.79 -16.72
C ILE A 413 -12.18 10.27 -16.88
N GLU A 414 -12.75 9.59 -15.87
CA GLU A 414 -13.05 8.15 -15.90
C GLU A 414 -13.85 7.76 -17.13
N GLU A 415 -14.97 8.46 -17.39
CA GLU A 415 -15.90 8.11 -18.47
C GLU A 415 -15.24 8.19 -19.85
N PHE A 416 -14.29 9.12 -20.01
CA PHE A 416 -13.51 9.28 -21.23
C PHE A 416 -12.52 8.12 -21.42
N PHE A 417 -11.73 7.76 -20.41
CA PHE A 417 -10.75 6.66 -20.49
C PHE A 417 -11.41 5.31 -20.68
N ARG A 418 -12.50 5.02 -19.95
CA ARG A 418 -13.31 3.83 -20.19
C ARG A 418 -13.89 3.78 -21.60
N GLY A 419 -14.08 4.94 -22.24
CA GLY A 419 -14.53 5.04 -23.62
C GLY A 419 -13.61 4.37 -24.65
N PHE A 420 -12.33 4.19 -24.34
CA PHE A 420 -11.35 3.48 -25.18
C PHE A 420 -11.32 1.96 -24.92
N GLY A 421 -12.30 1.41 -24.21
CA GLY A 421 -12.37 -0.04 -23.97
C GLY A 421 -11.37 -0.56 -22.93
N GLY A 422 -10.75 0.31 -22.14
CA GLY A 422 -9.85 -0.09 -21.06
C GLY A 422 -10.58 -0.91 -19.98
N ALA A 423 -9.98 -2.01 -19.54
CA ALA A 423 -10.44 -2.80 -18.41
C ALA A 423 -10.17 -2.05 -17.11
N GLN A 424 -11.18 -1.96 -16.24
CA GLN A 424 -11.06 -1.31 -14.94
C GLN A 424 -10.16 -2.16 -14.03
N LYS A 425 -9.15 -1.52 -13.42
CA LYS A 425 -8.23 -2.14 -12.47
C LYS A 425 -8.25 -1.41 -11.14
N MET A 426 -8.51 -2.17 -10.09
CA MET A 426 -8.45 -1.69 -8.71
C MET A 426 -7.01 -1.66 -8.23
N TYR A 427 -6.63 -0.58 -7.55
CA TYR A 427 -5.37 -0.49 -6.82
C TYR A 427 -5.58 0.20 -5.48
N PHE A 428 -4.62 0.02 -4.56
CA PHE A 428 -4.70 0.59 -3.22
C PHE A 428 -3.92 1.90 -3.13
N ASN A 429 -4.50 2.91 -2.48
CA ASN A 429 -3.70 3.85 -1.72
C ASN A 429 -3.61 3.33 -0.28
N ILE A 430 -2.40 3.02 0.16
CA ILE A 430 -2.14 2.61 1.55
C ILE A 430 -1.63 3.84 2.30
N TRP A 431 -2.28 4.16 3.43
CA TRP A 431 -1.98 5.36 4.18
C TRP A 431 -2.03 5.17 5.70
N LYS A 432 -1.30 6.00 6.42
CA LYS A 432 -1.31 6.07 7.88
C LYS A 432 -0.81 7.44 8.34
N ASP A 433 -1.52 8.06 9.27
CA ASP A 433 -0.99 9.20 10.01
C ASP A 433 -0.10 8.71 11.15
N GLY A 434 1.08 9.31 11.24
CA GLY A 434 2.05 9.03 12.28
C GLY A 434 1.92 10.00 13.47
N GLY A 435 2.74 9.77 14.48
CA GLY A 435 2.89 10.68 15.62
C GLY A 435 3.92 11.78 15.35
N GLU A 436 4.28 12.52 16.39
CA GLU A 436 5.46 13.41 16.36
C GLU A 436 6.75 12.57 16.23
N LEU A 437 7.72 13.07 15.45
CA LEU A 437 9.01 12.39 15.17
C LEU A 437 10.00 12.53 16.32
#